data_AF-X1K927-F1
#
_entry.id   AF-X1K927-F1
#
_cell.length_a   1.000
_cell.length_b   1.000
_cell.length_c   1.000
_cell.angle_alpha   90.00
_cell.angle_beta   90.00
_cell.angle_gamma   90.00
#
_symmetry.space_group_name_H-M   'P 1'
#
loop_
_entity.id
_entity.type
_entity.pdbx_description
1 polymer ?
#
loop_
_entity_poly.entity_id
_entity_poly.type
_entity_poly.pdbx_seq_one_letter_code
_entity_poly.pdbx_strand_id
1 'polypeptide(L)'
;MGLTVVSIGIIGLSILYFAWHDDPSFLAMIPAYGVGASGVALFARVGGGIFTKGADAGSDLVGKVEAGIPEDDPRNAAVIADFVGDNVGDVCGMGADLFESYVETVIATMTLCTVAVAIGVVADIKTAWYLPMLIMAGGIIASIIGCFLVRVGEKVEMGALLGALRRGTLSASILTAIFAFLVIHFLHASLGLFWAVLAGLIAGVLMGESTNYFTSYAYKPTLEISQASTAGGGATIVRGFANGMMSTWPPVVLIAVAII
;
A
#
# COMPACT_ATOMS: atom_id res chain seq x y z
N MET A 1 4.81 -2.26 -12.37
CA MET A 1 4.09 -3.06 -11.35
C MET A 1 2.79 -2.39 -10.91
N GLY A 2 2.82 -1.22 -10.25
CA GLY A 2 1.62 -0.61 -9.64
C GLY A 2 0.41 -0.50 -10.57
N LEU A 3 0.56 0.10 -11.76
CA LEU A 3 -0.53 0.19 -12.75
C LEU A 3 -1.07 -1.19 -13.18
N THR A 4 -0.21 -2.19 -13.30
CA THR A 4 -0.62 -3.55 -13.66
C THR A 4 -1.49 -4.17 -12.57
N VAL A 5 -1.09 -4.04 -11.31
CA VAL A 5 -1.82 -4.57 -10.14
C VAL A 5 -3.22 -3.97 -10.06
N VAL A 6 -3.33 -2.64 -10.08
CA VAL A 6 -4.64 -1.96 -9.99
C VAL A 6 -5.52 -2.21 -11.22
N SER A 7 -4.92 -2.30 -12.42
CA SER A 7 -5.69 -2.57 -13.65
C SER A 7 -6.26 -3.99 -13.66
N ILE A 8 -5.46 -5.00 -13.28
CA ILE A 8 -5.95 -6.38 -13.17
C ILE A 8 -7.05 -6.47 -12.11
N GLY A 9 -6.92 -5.74 -11.00
CA GLY A 9 -7.95 -5.64 -9.95
C GLY A 9 -9.28 -5.14 -10.51
N ILE A 10 -9.28 -3.99 -11.20
CA ILE A 10 -10.48 -3.45 -11.85
C ILE A 10 -11.05 -4.40 -12.91
N ILE A 11 -10.19 -4.99 -13.75
CA ILE A 11 -10.64 -5.91 -14.81
C ILE A 11 -11.35 -7.12 -14.18
N GLY A 12 -10.78 -7.72 -13.14
CA GLY A 12 -11.40 -8.84 -12.43
C GLY A 12 -12.74 -8.48 -11.81
N LEU A 13 -12.82 -7.34 -11.12
CA LEU A 13 -14.07 -6.82 -10.56
C LEU A 13 -15.12 -6.55 -11.64
N SER A 14 -14.70 -5.96 -12.77
CA SER A 14 -15.58 -5.65 -13.90
C SER A 14 -16.13 -6.93 -14.55
N ILE A 15 -15.30 -7.96 -14.73
CA ILE A 15 -15.74 -9.25 -15.27
C ILE A 15 -16.81 -9.86 -14.35
N LEU A 16 -16.56 -9.89 -13.04
CA LEU A 16 -17.51 -10.42 -12.07
C LEU A 16 -18.82 -9.64 -12.08
N TYR A 17 -18.74 -8.31 -12.15
CA TYR A 17 -19.91 -7.45 -12.30
C TYR A 17 -20.70 -7.80 -13.56
N PHE A 18 -20.10 -7.72 -14.75
CA PHE A 18 -20.84 -7.94 -16.00
C PHE A 18 -21.40 -9.36 -16.13
N ALA A 19 -20.75 -10.36 -15.54
CA ALA A 19 -21.22 -11.74 -15.59
C ALA A 19 -22.33 -12.06 -14.58
N TRP A 20 -22.36 -11.43 -13.40
CA TRP A 20 -23.28 -11.81 -12.31
C TRP A 20 -24.08 -10.67 -11.66
N HIS A 21 -24.00 -9.42 -12.14
CA HIS A 21 -24.71 -8.29 -11.53
C HIS A 21 -26.25 -8.46 -11.46
N ASP A 22 -26.86 -9.23 -12.37
CA ASP A 22 -28.30 -9.48 -12.34
C ASP A 22 -28.71 -10.58 -11.34
N ASP A 23 -27.74 -11.34 -10.78
CA ASP A 23 -28.02 -12.38 -9.81
C ASP A 23 -28.27 -11.76 -8.41
N PRO A 24 -29.42 -12.05 -7.75
CA PRO A 24 -29.67 -11.60 -6.38
C PRO A 24 -28.61 -12.02 -5.37
N SER A 25 -27.87 -13.09 -5.66
CA SER A 25 -26.80 -13.65 -4.83
C SER A 25 -25.45 -12.97 -5.06
N PHE A 26 -25.35 -11.99 -5.97
CA PHE A 26 -24.10 -11.34 -6.34
C PHE A 26 -23.32 -10.79 -5.14
N LEU A 27 -24.00 -10.18 -4.18
CA LEU A 27 -23.38 -9.67 -2.95
C LEU A 27 -22.78 -10.75 -2.06
N ALA A 28 -23.30 -11.99 -2.13
CA ALA A 28 -22.71 -13.13 -1.44
C ALA A 28 -21.57 -13.77 -2.23
N MET A 29 -21.55 -13.59 -3.56
CA MET A 29 -20.53 -14.15 -4.45
C MET A 29 -19.29 -13.28 -4.55
N ILE A 30 -19.44 -11.96 -4.70
CA ILE A 30 -18.31 -11.05 -4.93
C ILE A 30 -17.24 -11.10 -3.81
N PRO A 31 -17.56 -11.30 -2.51
CA PRO A 31 -16.54 -11.44 -1.47
C PRO A 31 -15.63 -12.67 -1.65
N ALA A 32 -16.09 -13.71 -2.34
CA ALA A 32 -15.27 -14.89 -2.63
C ALA A 32 -14.05 -14.54 -3.51
N TYR A 33 -14.15 -13.50 -4.35
CA TYR A 33 -13.01 -12.99 -5.11
C TYR A 33 -11.94 -12.37 -4.20
N GLY A 34 -12.36 -11.56 -3.22
CA GLY A 34 -11.48 -11.01 -2.19
C GLY A 34 -10.79 -12.13 -1.40
N VAL A 35 -11.56 -13.08 -0.87
CA VAL A 35 -11.02 -14.24 -0.12
C VAL A 35 -10.01 -15.04 -0.95
N GLY A 36 -10.29 -15.26 -2.24
CA GLY A 36 -9.36 -15.93 -3.14
C GLY A 36 -8.07 -15.13 -3.34
N ALA A 37 -8.17 -13.81 -3.52
CA ALA A 37 -7.03 -12.91 -3.61
C ALA A 37 -6.18 -12.96 -2.31
N SER A 38 -6.82 -12.90 -1.14
CA SER A 38 -6.14 -12.94 0.18
C SER A 38 -5.44 -14.26 0.41
N GLY A 39 -6.08 -15.37 0.02
CA GLY A 39 -5.49 -16.70 0.10
C GLY A 39 -4.19 -16.79 -0.70
N VAL A 40 -4.19 -16.32 -1.94
CA VAL A 40 -2.98 -16.33 -2.79
C VAL A 40 -1.93 -15.35 -2.25
N ALA A 41 -2.34 -14.14 -1.86
CA ALA A 41 -1.44 -13.10 -1.33
C ALA A 41 -0.72 -13.58 -0.06
N LEU A 42 -1.42 -14.26 0.85
CA LEU A 42 -0.85 -14.84 2.07
C LEU A 42 0.31 -15.79 1.74
N PHE A 43 0.09 -16.76 0.85
CA PHE A 43 1.13 -17.72 0.48
C PHE A 43 2.27 -17.07 -0.30
N ALA A 44 1.97 -16.13 -1.20
CA ALA A 44 3.00 -15.41 -1.96
C ALA A 44 3.90 -14.57 -1.03
N ARG A 45 3.30 -13.85 -0.07
CA ARG A 45 4.03 -12.99 0.86
C ARG A 45 4.81 -13.79 1.91
N VAL A 46 4.20 -14.82 2.50
CA VAL A 46 4.89 -15.66 3.48
C VAL A 46 5.99 -16.50 2.81
N GLY A 47 5.67 -17.17 1.71
CA GLY A 47 6.64 -17.99 0.97
C GLY A 47 7.79 -17.17 0.42
N GLY A 48 7.50 -16.05 -0.24
CA GLY A 48 8.52 -15.13 -0.74
C GLY A 48 9.32 -14.48 0.37
N GLY A 49 8.66 -14.08 1.47
CA GLY A 49 9.28 -13.51 2.66
C GLY A 49 10.28 -14.46 3.35
N ILE A 50 9.90 -15.73 3.51
CA ILE A 50 10.81 -16.77 4.05
C ILE A 50 12.02 -16.94 3.13
N PHE A 51 11.78 -16.96 1.80
CA PHE A 51 12.86 -17.13 0.83
C PHE A 51 13.85 -15.95 0.87
N THR A 52 13.36 -14.70 0.73
CA THR A 52 14.23 -13.51 0.73
C THR A 52 14.96 -13.36 2.06
N LYS A 53 14.25 -13.40 3.20
CA LYS A 53 14.90 -13.15 4.49
C LYS A 53 15.81 -14.28 4.94
N GLY A 54 15.57 -15.50 4.49
CA GLY A 54 16.52 -16.60 4.67
C GLY A 54 17.82 -16.38 3.88
N ALA A 55 17.72 -15.91 2.64
CA ALA A 55 18.88 -15.65 1.79
C ALA A 55 19.65 -14.39 2.21
N ASP A 56 18.97 -13.26 2.38
CA ASP A 56 19.48 -11.96 2.83
C ASP A 56 20.26 -12.09 4.15
N ALA A 57 19.62 -12.61 5.20
CA ALA A 57 20.28 -12.78 6.50
C ALA A 57 21.50 -13.71 6.45
N GLY A 58 21.43 -14.80 5.68
CA GLY A 58 22.55 -15.72 5.52
C GLY A 58 23.71 -15.11 4.73
N SER A 59 23.40 -14.41 3.65
CA SER A 59 24.34 -13.70 2.78
C SER A 59 25.11 -12.65 3.58
N ASP A 60 24.39 -11.83 4.33
CA ASP A 60 24.95 -10.71 5.09
C ASP A 60 25.77 -11.14 6.30
N LEU A 61 25.29 -12.11 7.08
CA LEU A 61 26.01 -12.56 8.28
C LEU A 61 27.34 -13.23 7.89
N VAL A 62 27.30 -14.18 6.96
CA VAL A 62 28.53 -14.89 6.56
C VAL A 62 29.46 -13.98 5.75
N GLY A 63 28.90 -13.19 4.82
CA GLY A 63 29.69 -12.30 3.97
C GLY A 63 30.32 -11.14 4.75
N LYS A 64 29.48 -10.28 5.33
CA LYS A 64 29.92 -9.01 5.95
C LYS A 64 30.55 -9.23 7.32
N VAL A 65 29.97 -10.10 8.16
CA VAL A 65 30.37 -10.22 9.57
C VAL A 65 31.47 -11.28 9.78
N GLU A 66 31.35 -12.46 9.18
CA GLU A 66 32.31 -13.55 9.39
C GLU A 66 33.50 -13.50 8.43
N ALA A 67 33.24 -13.39 7.12
CA ALA A 67 34.28 -13.43 6.09
C ALA A 67 34.89 -12.05 5.79
N GLY A 68 34.23 -10.96 6.20
CA GLY A 68 34.68 -9.59 5.95
C GLY A 68 34.76 -9.22 4.47
N ILE A 69 33.98 -9.88 3.62
CA ILE A 69 33.85 -9.54 2.20
C ILE A 69 32.74 -8.49 2.01
N PRO A 70 32.78 -7.70 0.91
CA PRO A 70 31.73 -6.74 0.61
C PRO A 70 30.33 -7.36 0.51
N GLU A 71 29.32 -6.52 0.68
CA GLU A 71 27.93 -6.80 0.30
C GLU A 71 27.84 -7.22 -1.17
N ASP A 72 26.96 -8.17 -1.48
CA ASP A 72 26.71 -8.68 -2.83
C ASP A 72 27.95 -9.21 -3.57
N ASP A 73 28.97 -9.64 -2.82
CA ASP A 73 30.19 -10.15 -3.42
C ASP A 73 29.93 -11.46 -4.20
N PRO A 74 30.38 -11.57 -5.46
CA PRO A 74 30.12 -12.75 -6.30
C PRO A 74 30.74 -14.05 -5.77
N ARG A 75 31.66 -13.98 -4.79
CA ARG A 75 32.22 -15.14 -4.10
C ARG A 75 31.27 -15.73 -3.06
N ASN A 76 30.27 -14.97 -2.61
CA ASN A 76 29.27 -15.41 -1.66
C ASN A 76 28.16 -16.19 -2.38
N ALA A 77 28.05 -17.49 -2.06
CA ALA A 77 27.10 -18.39 -2.72
C ALA A 77 25.62 -18.01 -2.50
N ALA A 78 25.31 -17.22 -1.46
CA ALA A 78 23.95 -16.81 -1.13
C ALA A 78 23.44 -15.61 -1.96
N VAL A 79 24.32 -14.84 -2.59
CA VAL A 79 23.96 -13.57 -3.26
C VAL A 79 22.97 -13.75 -4.41
N ILE A 80 23.06 -14.87 -5.15
CA ILE A 80 22.06 -15.16 -6.20
C ILE A 80 20.68 -15.41 -5.57
N ALA A 81 20.63 -16.14 -4.45
CA ALA A 81 19.36 -16.38 -3.76
C ALA A 81 18.81 -15.09 -3.15
N ASP A 82 19.66 -14.17 -2.71
CA ASP A 82 19.29 -12.86 -2.19
C ASP A 82 18.57 -12.02 -3.26
N PHE A 83 19.22 -11.83 -4.42
CA PHE A 83 18.62 -11.11 -5.54
C PHE A 83 17.36 -11.77 -6.10
N VAL A 84 17.30 -13.11 -6.11
CA VAL A 84 16.05 -13.81 -6.45
C VAL A 84 14.98 -13.52 -5.39
N GLY A 85 15.37 -13.48 -4.12
CA GLY A 85 14.52 -13.16 -2.99
C GLY A 85 13.88 -11.78 -3.11
N ASP A 86 14.62 -10.75 -3.47
CA ASP A 86 14.06 -9.41 -3.68
C ASP A 86 12.92 -9.41 -4.71
N ASN A 87 13.05 -10.20 -5.78
CA ASN A 87 12.00 -10.31 -6.79
C ASN A 87 10.81 -11.16 -6.32
N VAL A 88 11.07 -12.28 -5.62
CA VAL A 88 10.01 -13.21 -5.20
C VAL A 88 9.24 -12.67 -3.98
N GLY A 89 9.93 -12.11 -2.99
CA GLY A 89 9.33 -11.54 -1.79
C GLY A 89 8.88 -10.11 -2.02
N ASP A 90 9.82 -9.21 -2.26
CA ASP A 90 9.59 -7.76 -2.19
C ASP A 90 8.85 -7.23 -3.42
N VAL A 91 8.91 -7.91 -4.56
CA VAL A 91 8.12 -7.56 -5.76
C VAL A 91 6.85 -8.40 -5.88
N CYS A 92 6.97 -9.73 -6.04
CA CYS A 92 5.79 -10.58 -6.25
C CYS A 92 4.87 -10.64 -5.03
N GLY A 93 5.43 -10.83 -3.83
CA GLY A 93 4.67 -10.84 -2.57
C GLY A 93 3.99 -9.50 -2.28
N MET A 94 4.71 -8.39 -2.41
CA MET A 94 4.12 -7.05 -2.25
C MET A 94 3.04 -6.76 -3.29
N GLY A 95 3.25 -7.15 -4.55
CA GLY A 95 2.27 -6.96 -5.63
C GLY A 95 0.96 -7.70 -5.37
N ALA A 96 1.02 -8.94 -4.87
CA ALA A 96 -0.15 -9.72 -4.50
C ALA A 96 -0.88 -9.16 -3.27
N ASP A 97 -0.15 -8.68 -2.27
CA ASP A 97 -0.69 -8.03 -1.08
C ASP A 97 -1.46 -6.75 -1.43
N LEU A 98 -0.85 -5.85 -2.22
CA LEU A 98 -1.51 -4.62 -2.65
C LEU A 98 -2.69 -4.89 -3.58
N PHE A 99 -2.62 -5.93 -4.42
CA PHE A 99 -3.74 -6.35 -5.26
C PHE A 99 -4.95 -6.73 -4.41
N GLU A 100 -4.73 -7.57 -3.39
CA GLU A 100 -5.79 -8.02 -2.52
C GLU A 100 -6.43 -6.86 -1.75
N SER A 101 -5.61 -6.03 -1.09
CA SER A 101 -6.16 -4.96 -0.24
C SER A 101 -6.96 -3.96 -1.07
N TYR A 102 -6.54 -3.74 -2.32
CA TYR A 102 -7.25 -2.89 -3.28
C TYR A 102 -8.60 -3.48 -3.72
N VAL A 103 -8.63 -4.77 -4.05
CA VAL A 103 -9.86 -5.47 -4.44
C VAL A 103 -10.83 -5.58 -3.27
N GLU A 104 -10.36 -6.00 -2.10
CA GLU A 104 -11.18 -6.20 -0.91
C GLU A 104 -11.82 -4.89 -0.43
N THR A 105 -11.07 -3.78 -0.43
CA THR A 105 -11.62 -2.46 -0.07
C THR A 105 -12.80 -2.08 -0.95
N VAL A 106 -12.75 -2.35 -2.25
CA VAL A 106 -13.88 -2.04 -3.15
C VAL A 106 -15.03 -3.00 -2.97
N ILE A 107 -14.78 -4.30 -2.79
CA ILE A 107 -15.84 -5.27 -2.48
C ILE A 107 -16.57 -4.88 -1.19
N ALA A 108 -15.82 -4.54 -0.14
CA ALA A 108 -16.37 -4.10 1.14
C ALA A 108 -17.20 -2.83 0.96
N THR A 109 -16.68 -1.85 0.20
CA THR A 109 -17.40 -0.61 -0.09
C THR A 109 -18.67 -0.86 -0.89
N MET A 110 -18.64 -1.72 -1.92
CA MET A 110 -19.84 -2.11 -2.69
C MET A 110 -20.91 -2.75 -1.80
N THR A 111 -20.48 -3.63 -0.90
CA THR A 111 -21.37 -4.32 0.05
C THR A 111 -22.01 -3.31 1.02
N LEU A 112 -21.20 -2.43 1.61
CA LEU A 112 -21.67 -1.37 2.51
C LEU A 112 -22.59 -0.38 1.79
N CYS A 113 -22.25 0.07 0.59
CA CYS A 113 -23.08 0.96 -0.20
C CYS A 113 -24.43 0.32 -0.53
N THR A 114 -24.48 -0.99 -0.76
CA THR A 114 -25.74 -1.68 -1.04
C THR A 114 -26.66 -1.72 0.17
N VAL A 115 -26.11 -1.96 1.37
CA VAL A 115 -26.86 -1.80 2.62
C VAL A 115 -27.25 -0.34 2.85
N ALA A 116 -26.40 0.61 2.47
CA ALA A 116 -26.63 2.04 2.61
C ALA A 116 -27.79 2.58 1.75
N VAL A 117 -28.22 1.85 0.72
CA VAL A 117 -29.44 2.17 -0.05
C VAL A 117 -30.67 2.12 0.86
N ALA A 118 -30.76 1.14 1.76
CA ALA A 118 -31.92 0.97 2.65
C ALA A 118 -32.11 2.13 3.63
N ILE A 119 -31.03 2.86 3.95
CA ILE A 119 -31.02 4.04 4.83
C ILE A 119 -30.99 5.37 4.07
N GLY A 120 -31.12 5.34 2.73
CA GLY A 120 -31.23 6.53 1.89
C GLY A 120 -29.93 7.34 1.73
N VAL A 121 -28.77 6.78 2.08
CA VAL A 121 -27.46 7.43 1.89
C VAL A 121 -27.01 7.35 0.43
N VAL A 122 -27.43 6.30 -0.27
CA VAL A 122 -27.19 6.04 -1.69
C VAL A 122 -28.53 5.91 -2.41
N ALA A 123 -28.65 6.49 -3.60
CA ALA A 123 -29.92 6.63 -4.32
C ALA A 123 -30.51 5.28 -4.79
N ASP A 124 -29.67 4.37 -5.29
CA ASP A 124 -30.10 3.10 -5.85
C ASP A 124 -28.97 2.05 -5.83
N ILE A 125 -29.31 0.78 -6.05
CA ILE A 125 -28.37 -0.35 -6.05
C ILE A 125 -27.31 -0.23 -7.15
N LYS A 126 -27.66 0.32 -8.33
CA LYS A 126 -26.68 0.49 -9.41
C LYS A 126 -25.63 1.52 -9.00
N THR A 127 -26.06 2.63 -8.41
CA THR A 127 -25.19 3.66 -7.85
C THR A 127 -24.29 3.09 -6.75
N ALA A 128 -24.81 2.22 -5.89
CA ALA A 128 -24.03 1.55 -4.85
C ALA A 128 -22.86 0.72 -5.41
N TRP A 129 -23.02 0.16 -6.60
CA TRP A 129 -21.99 -0.63 -7.27
C TRP A 129 -21.02 0.24 -8.07
N TYR A 130 -21.54 1.22 -8.81
CA TYR A 130 -20.71 2.09 -9.64
C TYR A 130 -19.84 3.04 -8.82
N LEU A 131 -20.31 3.50 -7.66
CA LEU A 131 -19.61 4.50 -6.87
C LEU A 131 -18.15 4.12 -6.55
N PRO A 132 -17.88 2.99 -5.87
CA PRO A 132 -16.49 2.60 -5.57
C PRO A 132 -15.68 2.29 -6.83
N MET A 133 -16.30 1.67 -7.86
CA MET A 133 -15.59 1.36 -9.12
C MET A 133 -15.17 2.61 -9.89
N LEU A 134 -16.00 3.65 -9.93
CA LEU A 134 -15.71 4.91 -10.61
C LEU A 134 -14.68 5.75 -9.86
N ILE A 135 -14.76 5.80 -8.52
CA ILE A 135 -13.72 6.45 -7.69
C ILE A 135 -12.37 5.76 -7.94
N MET A 136 -12.37 4.43 -7.97
CA MET A 136 -11.19 3.61 -8.22
C MET A 136 -10.61 3.86 -9.63
N ALA A 137 -11.45 3.90 -10.67
CA ALA A 137 -11.03 4.23 -12.03
C ALA A 137 -10.45 5.65 -12.14
N GLY A 138 -11.07 6.63 -11.49
CA GLY A 138 -10.53 7.98 -11.36
C GLY A 138 -9.17 8.01 -10.65
N GLY A 139 -9.00 7.18 -9.61
CA GLY A 139 -7.74 7.00 -8.89
C GLY A 139 -6.62 6.43 -9.76
N ILE A 140 -6.92 5.52 -10.72
CA ILE A 140 -5.94 5.05 -11.70
C ILE A 140 -5.49 6.20 -12.59
N ILE A 141 -6.43 6.99 -13.12
CA ILE A 141 -6.10 8.16 -13.97
C ILE A 141 -5.25 9.16 -13.18
N ALA A 142 -5.63 9.46 -11.93
CA ALA A 142 -4.87 10.31 -11.02
C ALA A 142 -3.45 9.77 -10.78
N SER A 143 -3.31 8.46 -10.61
CA SER A 143 -2.01 7.80 -10.42
C SER A 143 -1.14 7.87 -11.67
N ILE A 144 -1.71 7.69 -12.86
CA ILE A 144 -0.99 7.84 -14.15
C ILE A 144 -0.42 9.26 -14.26
N ILE A 145 -1.25 10.28 -13.98
CA ILE A 145 -0.81 11.69 -13.99
C ILE A 145 0.28 11.91 -12.93
N GLY A 146 0.09 11.40 -11.71
CA GLY A 146 1.06 11.48 -10.62
C GLY A 146 2.42 10.87 -10.98
N CYS A 147 2.43 9.73 -11.69
CA CYS A 147 3.66 9.09 -12.17
C CYS A 147 4.47 10.03 -13.09
N PHE A 148 3.82 10.76 -14.01
CA PHE A 148 4.50 11.71 -14.89
C PHE A 148 5.08 12.93 -14.16
N LEU A 149 4.59 13.21 -12.95
CA LEU A 149 5.07 14.30 -12.08
C LEU A 149 6.26 13.89 -11.20
N VAL A 150 6.54 12.59 -11.06
CA VAL A 150 7.74 12.10 -10.37
C VAL A 150 8.95 12.38 -11.25
N ARG A 151 9.72 13.40 -10.87
CA ARG A 151 10.98 13.76 -11.55
C ARG A 151 12.08 13.93 -10.52
N VAL A 152 13.10 13.09 -10.64
CA VAL A 152 14.34 13.18 -9.86
C VAL A 152 15.33 14.02 -10.66
N GLY A 153 15.93 15.03 -10.02
CA GLY A 153 17.01 15.82 -10.63
C GLY A 153 18.35 15.08 -10.59
N GLU A 154 19.42 15.72 -11.05
CA GLU A 154 20.77 15.11 -11.09
C GLU A 154 21.36 14.80 -9.70
N LYS A 155 20.82 15.42 -8.63
CA LYS A 155 21.29 15.20 -7.26
C LYS A 155 20.67 13.96 -6.64
N VAL A 156 21.50 12.96 -6.38
CA VAL A 156 21.13 11.70 -5.70
C VAL A 156 21.17 11.89 -4.17
N GLU A 157 20.43 12.88 -3.66
CA GLU A 157 20.23 13.06 -2.23
C GLU A 157 18.89 12.44 -1.82
N MET A 158 18.84 11.75 -0.67
CA MET A 158 17.58 11.12 -0.23
C MET A 158 16.42 12.10 -0.12
N GLY A 159 16.67 13.31 0.37
CA GLY A 159 15.64 14.36 0.43
C GLY A 159 15.04 14.68 -0.94
N ALA A 160 15.86 14.67 -2.00
CA ALA A 160 15.43 14.91 -3.37
C ALA A 160 14.63 13.73 -3.93
N LEU A 161 15.06 12.49 -3.67
CA LEU A 161 14.37 11.27 -4.07
C LEU A 161 12.97 11.18 -3.42
N LEU A 162 12.91 11.38 -2.09
CA LEU A 162 11.65 11.39 -1.37
C LEU A 162 10.75 12.56 -1.76
N GLY A 163 11.34 13.74 -2.01
CA GLY A 163 10.59 14.89 -2.51
C GLY A 163 9.97 14.65 -3.89
N ALA A 164 10.67 13.92 -4.77
CA ALA A 164 10.13 13.52 -6.07
C ALA A 164 8.97 12.52 -5.92
N LEU A 165 9.13 11.51 -5.06
CA LEU A 165 8.08 10.52 -4.80
C LEU A 165 6.84 11.16 -4.15
N ARG A 166 7.03 12.00 -3.11
CA ARG A 166 5.97 12.78 -2.45
C ARG A 166 5.18 13.62 -3.43
N ARG A 167 5.85 14.25 -4.40
CA ARG A 167 5.16 15.06 -5.42
C ARG A 167 4.21 14.22 -6.25
N GLY A 168 4.64 13.02 -6.64
CA GLY A 168 3.78 12.07 -7.36
C GLY A 168 2.62 11.58 -6.50
N THR A 169 2.87 11.15 -5.27
CA THR A 169 1.83 10.60 -4.39
C THR A 169 0.82 11.65 -3.92
N LEU A 170 1.28 12.85 -3.55
CA LEU A 170 0.40 13.96 -3.14
C LEU A 170 -0.45 14.46 -4.31
N SER A 171 0.14 14.63 -5.50
CA SER A 171 -0.62 15.05 -6.67
C SER A 171 -1.68 14.02 -7.07
N ALA A 172 -1.34 12.73 -7.06
CA ALA A 172 -2.29 11.65 -7.28
C ALA A 172 -3.40 11.62 -6.21
N SER A 173 -3.07 11.88 -4.94
CA SER A 173 -4.05 11.92 -3.85
C SER A 173 -5.04 13.08 -4.00
N ILE A 174 -4.54 14.28 -4.34
CA ILE A 174 -5.37 15.47 -4.59
C ILE A 174 -6.28 15.23 -5.80
N LEU A 175 -5.74 14.70 -6.89
CA LEU A 175 -6.53 14.38 -8.08
C LEU A 175 -7.59 13.31 -7.78
N THR A 176 -7.25 12.28 -6.99
CA THR A 176 -8.22 11.27 -6.54
C THR A 176 -9.36 11.90 -5.74
N ALA A 177 -9.07 12.86 -4.85
CA ALA A 177 -10.10 13.58 -4.11
C ALA A 177 -11.03 14.38 -5.04
N ILE A 178 -10.47 15.04 -6.07
CA ILE A 178 -11.27 15.76 -7.08
C ILE A 178 -12.16 14.78 -7.86
N PHE A 179 -11.62 13.66 -8.33
CA PHE A 179 -12.41 12.63 -9.00
C PHE A 179 -13.50 12.06 -8.09
N ALA A 180 -13.20 11.79 -6.82
CA ALA A 180 -14.18 11.31 -5.87
C ALA A 180 -15.33 12.30 -5.67
N PHE A 181 -15.03 13.59 -5.54
CA PHE A 181 -16.05 14.64 -5.45
C PHE A 181 -16.94 14.66 -6.70
N LEU A 182 -16.34 14.63 -7.89
CA LEU A 182 -17.09 14.64 -9.15
C LEU A 182 -18.00 13.42 -9.28
N VAL A 183 -17.49 12.22 -9.00
CA VAL A 183 -18.28 10.98 -9.06
C VAL A 183 -19.45 11.03 -8.07
N ILE A 184 -19.21 11.42 -6.82
CA ILE A 184 -20.26 11.51 -5.79
C ILE A 184 -21.32 12.54 -6.19
N HIS A 185 -20.90 13.69 -6.72
CA HIS A 185 -21.81 14.75 -7.16
C HIS A 185 -22.67 14.32 -8.35
N PHE A 186 -22.08 13.73 -9.40
CA PHE A 186 -22.82 13.29 -10.59
C PHE A 186 -23.77 12.12 -10.31
N LEU A 187 -23.43 11.26 -9.35
CA LEU A 187 -24.27 10.15 -8.92
C LEU A 187 -25.32 10.56 -7.87
N HIS A 188 -25.40 11.85 -7.51
CA HIS A 188 -26.33 12.37 -6.50
C HIS A 188 -26.26 11.62 -5.15
N ALA A 189 -25.07 11.12 -4.79
CA ALA A 189 -24.86 10.43 -3.53
C ALA A 189 -24.60 11.43 -2.38
N SER A 190 -24.78 10.99 -1.13
CA SER A 190 -24.55 11.84 0.03
C SER A 190 -23.11 12.38 0.07
N LEU A 191 -22.97 13.70 0.29
CA LEU A 191 -21.66 14.34 0.45
C LEU A 191 -20.90 13.83 1.68
N GLY A 192 -21.57 13.18 2.63
CA GLY A 192 -20.91 12.48 3.74
C GLY A 192 -19.91 11.43 3.26
N LEU A 193 -20.17 10.77 2.13
CA LEU A 193 -19.26 9.80 1.53
C LEU A 193 -17.97 10.46 1.02
N PHE A 194 -18.06 11.71 0.56
CA PHE A 194 -16.88 12.46 0.11
C PHE A 194 -15.96 12.76 1.30
N TRP A 195 -16.53 13.18 2.43
CA TRP A 195 -15.77 13.43 3.65
C TRP A 195 -15.12 12.16 4.19
N ALA A 196 -15.78 11.00 4.11
CA ALA A 196 -15.19 9.71 4.47
C ALA A 196 -13.99 9.35 3.56
N VAL A 197 -14.14 9.50 2.24
CA VAL A 197 -13.03 9.29 1.30
C VAL A 197 -11.87 10.26 1.58
N LEU A 198 -12.17 11.53 1.82
CA LEU A 198 -11.16 12.55 2.09
C LEU A 198 -10.42 12.27 3.40
N ALA A 199 -11.12 11.87 4.47
CA ALA A 199 -10.51 11.48 5.73
C ALA A 199 -9.54 10.31 5.55
N GLY A 200 -9.93 9.27 4.81
CA GLY A 200 -9.07 8.13 4.48
C GLY A 200 -7.84 8.53 3.66
N LEU A 201 -8.00 9.39 2.65
CA LEU A 201 -6.88 9.90 1.84
C LEU A 201 -5.88 10.71 2.68
N ILE A 202 -6.38 11.61 3.53
CA ILE A 202 -5.54 12.42 4.43
C ILE A 202 -4.80 11.51 5.41
N ALA A 203 -5.49 10.56 6.04
CA ALA A 203 -4.87 9.60 6.94
C ALA A 203 -3.78 8.78 6.25
N GLY A 204 -4.03 8.29 5.03
CA GLY A 204 -3.05 7.54 4.23
C GLY A 204 -1.78 8.34 3.95
N VAL A 205 -1.92 9.60 3.51
CA VAL A 205 -0.78 10.50 3.27
C VAL A 205 0.00 10.76 4.56
N LEU A 206 -0.68 11.07 5.66
CA LEU A 206 -0.04 11.35 6.95
C LEU A 206 0.65 10.11 7.53
N MET A 207 0.10 8.91 7.31
CA MET A 207 0.76 7.65 7.67
C MET A 207 2.06 7.46 6.90
N GLY A 208 2.07 7.74 5.59
CA GLY A 208 3.30 7.70 4.78
C GLY A 208 4.37 8.67 5.28
N GLU A 209 3.97 9.88 5.66
CA GLU A 209 4.86 10.89 6.25
C GLU A 209 5.41 10.47 7.61
N SER A 210 4.55 9.90 8.47
CA SER A 210 4.96 9.34 9.75
C SER A 210 5.98 8.22 9.56
N THR A 211 5.69 7.24 8.70
CA THR A 211 6.61 6.13 8.41
C THR A 211 7.95 6.66 7.92
N ASN A 212 7.97 7.63 7.01
CA ASN A 212 9.21 8.24 6.55
C ASN A 212 10.03 8.88 7.68
N TYR A 213 9.39 9.62 8.60
CA TYR A 213 10.09 10.22 9.73
C TYR A 213 10.81 9.18 10.60
N PHE A 214 10.21 8.00 10.78
CA PHE A 214 10.76 6.94 11.63
C PHE A 214 11.75 6.00 10.91
N THR A 215 11.78 5.98 9.57
CA THR A 215 12.61 5.03 8.79
C THR A 215 13.72 5.69 7.98
N SER A 216 13.60 6.97 7.60
CA SER A 216 14.65 7.64 6.82
C SER A 216 15.84 8.02 7.69
N TYR A 217 17.05 7.79 7.16
CA TYR A 217 18.31 8.14 7.82
C TYR A 217 18.55 9.65 7.92
N ALA A 218 17.73 10.47 7.27
CA ALA A 218 17.79 11.93 7.38
C ALA A 218 17.18 12.46 8.69
N TYR A 219 16.40 11.64 9.40
CA TYR A 219 15.69 12.07 10.60
C TYR A 219 16.29 11.47 11.87
N LYS A 220 16.01 12.17 12.98
CA LYS A 220 16.51 11.85 14.32
C LYS A 220 16.28 10.39 14.76
N PRO A 221 15.10 9.77 14.55
CA PRO A 221 14.87 8.41 15.08
C PRO A 221 15.84 7.37 14.52
N THR A 222 16.09 7.41 13.22
CA THR A 222 17.04 6.50 12.55
C THR A 222 18.49 6.83 12.90
N LEU A 223 18.84 8.12 12.99
CA LEU A 223 20.18 8.57 13.40
C LEU A 223 20.53 8.10 14.82
N GLU A 224 19.58 8.11 15.74
CA GLU A 224 19.79 7.63 17.11
C GLU A 224 20.02 6.12 17.17
N ILE A 225 19.41 5.32 16.28
CA ILE A 225 19.71 3.88 16.16
C ILE A 225 21.15 3.67 15.66
N SER A 226 21.56 4.44 14.65
CA SER A 226 22.94 4.39 14.15
C SER A 226 23.94 4.78 15.24
N GLN A 227 23.68 5.85 15.99
CA GLN A 227 24.51 6.26 17.12
C GLN A 227 24.56 5.20 18.22
N ALA A 228 23.44 4.59 18.58
CA ALA A 228 23.39 3.50 19.55
C ALA A 228 24.23 2.28 19.12
N SER A 229 24.40 2.08 17.81
CA SER A 229 25.22 0.98 17.27
C SER A 229 26.70 1.11 17.60
N THR A 230 27.19 2.31 17.94
CA THR A 230 28.57 2.51 18.42
C THR A 230 28.84 1.85 19.79
N ALA A 231 27.79 1.61 20.58
CA ALA A 231 27.88 0.88 21.85
C ALA A 231 27.77 -0.64 21.70
N GLY A 232 27.55 -1.14 20.47
CA GLY A 232 27.42 -2.56 20.14
C GLY A 232 26.00 -3.00 19.77
N GLY A 233 25.88 -4.20 19.18
CA GLY A 233 24.62 -4.69 18.60
C GLY A 233 23.44 -4.80 19.57
N GLY A 234 23.69 -5.06 20.85
CA GLY A 234 22.63 -5.06 21.87
C GLY A 234 21.95 -3.69 22.02
N ALA A 235 22.72 -2.61 22.02
CA ALA A 235 22.19 -1.25 22.07
C ALA A 235 21.42 -0.90 20.78
N THR A 236 21.90 -1.34 19.62
CA THR A 236 21.18 -1.22 18.33
C THR A 236 19.80 -1.85 18.40
N ILE A 237 19.71 -3.11 18.85
CA ILE A 237 18.46 -3.86 18.91
C ILE A 237 17.48 -3.17 19.86
N VAL A 238 17.91 -2.80 21.07
CA VAL A 238 17.05 -2.14 22.06
C VAL A 238 16.54 -0.81 21.53
N ARG A 239 17.41 0.01 20.92
CA ARG A 239 17.00 1.31 20.38
C ARG A 239 16.07 1.16 19.18
N GLY A 240 16.37 0.24 18.27
CA GLY A 240 15.54 -0.07 17.11
C GLY A 240 14.16 -0.58 17.49
N PHE A 241 14.08 -1.48 18.46
CA PHE A 241 12.81 -2.02 18.96
C PHE A 241 11.96 -0.94 19.65
N ALA A 242 12.58 -0.09 20.48
CA ALA A 242 11.90 1.05 21.07
C ALA A 242 11.37 2.02 20.00
N ASN A 243 12.16 2.29 18.95
CA ASN A 243 11.73 3.12 17.83
C ASN A 243 10.52 2.52 17.09
N GLY A 244 10.54 1.21 16.84
CA GLY A 244 9.42 0.49 16.23
C GLY A 244 8.14 0.55 17.06
N MET A 245 8.24 0.44 18.38
CA MET A 245 7.06 0.61 19.25
C MET A 245 6.52 2.04 19.21
N MET A 246 7.39 3.05 19.26
CA MET A 246 6.97 4.46 19.19
C MET A 246 6.35 4.83 17.83
N SER A 247 6.84 4.24 16.73
CA SER A 247 6.37 4.57 15.38
C SER A 247 4.95 4.12 15.09
N THR A 248 4.39 3.20 15.90
CA THR A 248 2.99 2.74 15.77
C THR A 248 1.98 3.78 16.23
N TRP A 249 2.36 4.71 17.12
CA TRP A 249 1.43 5.64 17.74
C TRP A 249 0.73 6.57 16.73
N PRO A 250 1.45 7.28 15.82
CA PRO A 250 0.79 8.17 14.88
C PRO A 250 -0.18 7.45 13.92
N PRO A 251 0.19 6.32 13.27
CA PRO A 251 -0.77 5.57 12.43
C PRO A 251 -2.04 5.16 13.16
N VAL A 252 -1.94 4.68 14.41
CA VAL A 252 -3.12 4.28 15.19
C VAL A 252 -4.05 5.47 15.47
N VAL A 253 -3.48 6.62 15.86
CA VAL A 253 -4.27 7.84 16.11
C VAL A 253 -4.91 8.34 14.82
N LEU A 254 -4.19 8.34 13.70
CA LEU A 254 -4.71 8.77 12.40
C LEU A 254 -5.88 7.89 11.93
N ILE A 255 -5.78 6.57 12.11
CA ILE A 255 -6.87 5.64 11.80
C ILE A 255 -8.06 5.89 12.71
N ALA A 256 -7.85 6.03 14.02
CA ALA A 256 -8.93 6.28 14.97
C ALA A 256 -9.68 7.58 14.66
N VAL A 257 -8.96 8.64 14.29
CA VAL A 257 -9.56 9.93 13.89
C VAL A 257 -10.30 9.80 12.55
N ALA A 258 -9.78 9.03 11.60
CA ALA A 258 -10.44 8.84 10.30
C ALA A 258 -11.72 7.99 10.37
N ILE A 259 -11.88 7.16 11.41
CA ILE A 259 -13.07 6.33 11.66
C ILE A 259 -14.23 7.15 12.24
N ILE A 260 -13.95 8.21 13.01
CA ILE A 260 -14.93 9.07 13.69
C ILE A 260 -15.51 10.10 12.71
#